data_AF-A0A5E4M569-F1
#
_entry.id   AF-A0A5E4M569-F1
#
_cell.length_a   1.000
_cell.length_b   1.000
_cell.length_c   1.000
_cell.angle_alpha   90.00
_cell.angle_beta   90.00
_cell.angle_gamma   90.00
#
_symmetry.space_group_name_H-M   'P 1'
#
loop_
_entity.id
_entity.type
_entity.pdbx_description
1 polymer ?
#
loop_
_entity_poly.entity_id
_entity_poly.type
_entity_poly.pdbx_seq_one_letter_code
_entity_poly.pdbx_strand_id
1 'polypeptide(L)'
;MKVSLKSTQEIDDAINKLTRIIQSAAWEATPPQTQFLNNSFSIPEHIRILIANKRRARALYQRSRLPSHKQNFISLANSLKKIIAKHKNHIQVNYLTNLSPNKSLWDATKKSPKNAALNTP
;
A
#
# COMPACT_ATOMS: atom_id res chain seq x y z
N MET A 1 19.59 -31.62 -25.99
CA MET A 1 19.61 -31.09 -27.36
C MET A 1 20.93 -31.48 -28.01
N LYS A 2 20.92 -32.01 -29.23
CA LYS A 2 22.14 -32.31 -30.00
C LYS A 2 22.18 -31.32 -31.17
N VAL A 3 23.00 -30.30 -31.05
CA VAL A 3 23.24 -29.32 -32.12
C VAL A 3 24.65 -29.61 -32.61
N SER A 4 24.81 -30.00 -33.88
CA SER A 4 26.14 -30.02 -34.50
C SER A 4 26.62 -28.56 -34.59
N LEU A 5 27.91 -28.35 -34.32
CA LEU A 5 28.57 -27.05 -34.40
C LEU A 5 29.70 -27.11 -35.44
N LYS A 6 29.48 -27.88 -36.50
CA LYS A 6 30.51 -28.24 -37.48
C LYS A 6 30.62 -27.23 -38.61
N SER A 7 29.57 -26.45 -38.84
CA SER A 7 29.53 -25.37 -39.82
C SER A 7 29.27 -24.03 -39.13
N THR A 8 29.81 -22.94 -39.70
CA THR A 8 29.57 -21.57 -39.26
C THR A 8 28.07 -21.26 -39.17
N GLN A 9 27.28 -21.76 -40.13
CA GLN A 9 25.82 -21.58 -40.13
C GLN A 9 25.16 -22.25 -38.91
N GLU A 10 25.62 -23.45 -38.53
CA GLU A 10 25.08 -24.15 -37.37
C GLU A 10 25.44 -23.46 -36.05
N ILE A 11 26.61 -22.81 -36.00
CA ILE A 11 27.04 -22.01 -34.86
C ILE A 11 26.14 -20.78 -34.71
N ASP A 12 25.85 -20.07 -35.80
CA ASP A 12 24.96 -18.92 -35.80
C ASP A 12 23.52 -19.31 -35.39
N ASP A 13 23.03 -20.45 -35.87
CA ASP A 13 21.73 -20.98 -35.48
C ASP A 13 21.69 -21.36 -33.99
N ALA A 14 22.77 -21.96 -33.46
CA ALA A 14 22.88 -22.29 -32.05
C ALA A 14 22.92 -21.04 -31.15
N ILE A 15 23.63 -19.99 -31.57
CA ILE A 15 23.69 -18.69 -30.88
C ILE A 15 22.30 -18.04 -30.87
N ASN A 16 21.64 -17.96 -32.03
CA ASN A 16 20.30 -17.39 -32.14
C ASN A 16 19.29 -18.13 -31.26
N LYS A 17 19.38 -19.47 -31.21
CA LYS A 17 18.52 -20.29 -30.37
C LYS A 17 18.78 -20.07 -28.88
N LEU A 18 20.05 -19.98 -28.47
CA LEU A 18 20.41 -19.68 -27.09
C LEU A 18 19.89 -18.30 -26.67
N THR A 19 20.11 -17.27 -27.49
CA THR A 19 19.66 -15.91 -27.21
C THR A 19 18.15 -15.85 -27.06
N ARG A 20 17.39 -16.54 -27.92
CA ARG A 20 15.92 -16.62 -27.80
C ARG A 20 15.49 -17.29 -26.49
N ILE A 21 16.13 -18.39 -26.09
CA ILE A 21 15.79 -19.08 -24.84
C ILE A 21 16.02 -18.16 -23.64
N ILE A 22 17.15 -17.44 -23.61
CA ILE A 22 17.46 -16.50 -22.53
C ILE A 22 16.44 -15.36 -22.49
N GLN A 23 16.10 -14.77 -23.65
CA GLN A 23 15.12 -13.69 -23.74
C GLN A 23 13.74 -14.14 -23.30
N SER A 24 13.26 -15.29 -23.78
CA SER A 24 11.98 -15.87 -23.38
C SER A 24 11.93 -16.14 -21.88
N ALA A 25 12.95 -16.77 -21.32
CA ALA A 25 13.02 -17.04 -19.88
C ALA A 25 13.04 -15.74 -19.06
N ALA A 26 13.77 -14.71 -19.52
CA ALA A 26 13.80 -13.41 -18.85
C ALA A 26 12.43 -12.71 -18.86
N TRP A 27 11.68 -12.76 -19.97
CA TRP A 27 10.34 -12.20 -20.04
C TRP A 27 9.33 -12.98 -19.21
N GLU A 28 9.39 -14.31 -19.20
CA GLU A 28 8.52 -15.15 -18.36
C GLU A 28 8.79 -14.96 -16.87
N ALA A 29 10.06 -14.77 -16.48
CA ALA A 29 10.46 -14.55 -15.09
C ALA A 29 10.23 -13.11 -14.61
N THR A 30 10.06 -12.15 -15.53
CA THR A 30 9.77 -10.76 -15.18
C THR A 30 8.26 -10.58 -15.09
N PRO A 31 7.67 -10.50 -13.88
CA PRO A 31 6.26 -10.17 -13.77
C PRO A 31 6.00 -8.82 -14.47
N PRO A 32 4.91 -8.67 -15.23
CA PRO A 32 4.55 -7.40 -15.83
C PRO A 32 4.58 -6.37 -14.72
N GLN A 33 5.34 -5.30 -14.92
CA GLN A 33 5.43 -4.22 -13.94
C GLN A 33 4.01 -3.77 -13.69
N THR A 34 3.46 -4.22 -12.56
CA THR A 34 2.20 -3.72 -12.07
C THR A 34 2.54 -2.27 -11.81
N GLN A 35 2.17 -1.42 -12.77
CA GLN A 35 1.94 -0.02 -12.48
C GLN A 35 1.11 -0.11 -11.23
N PHE A 36 1.68 0.28 -10.09
CA PHE A 36 0.92 0.41 -8.87
C PHE A 36 -0.15 1.39 -9.28
N LEU A 37 -1.31 0.86 -9.70
CA LEU A 37 -2.50 1.63 -9.92
C LEU A 37 -2.60 2.31 -8.58
N ASN A 38 -2.31 3.61 -8.60
CA ASN A 38 -2.46 4.47 -7.46
C ASN A 38 -3.95 4.38 -7.18
N ASN A 39 -4.35 3.35 -6.45
CA ASN A 39 -5.73 3.02 -6.21
C ASN A 39 -6.14 4.12 -5.26
N SER A 40 -6.62 5.19 -5.86
CA SER A 40 -6.86 6.46 -5.25
C SER A 40 -8.16 6.34 -4.48
N PHE A 41 -8.17 5.46 -3.48
CA PHE A 41 -8.81 5.79 -2.23
C PHE A 41 -8.02 6.97 -1.66
N SER A 42 -8.23 8.13 -2.28
CA SER A 42 -7.49 9.36 -2.04
C SER A 42 -7.82 9.78 -0.62
N ILE A 43 -6.98 9.36 0.32
CA ILE A 43 -6.97 9.85 1.69
C ILE A 43 -7.07 11.37 1.58
N PRO A 44 -8.07 12.04 2.19
CA PRO A 44 -8.25 13.47 2.02
C PRO A 44 -6.95 14.25 2.22
N GLU A 45 -6.74 15.29 1.41
CA GLU A 45 -5.49 16.07 1.41
C GLU A 45 -5.08 16.53 2.82
N HIS A 46 -6.04 16.99 3.62
CA HIS A 46 -5.78 17.40 5.00
C HIS A 46 -5.15 16.27 5.86
N ILE A 47 -5.57 15.01 5.69
CA ILE A 47 -4.99 13.87 6.41
C ILE A 47 -3.57 13.57 5.91
N ARG A 48 -3.32 13.71 4.59
CA ARG A 48 -1.98 13.55 4.01
C ARG A 48 -0.99 14.57 4.57
N ILE A 49 -1.41 15.84 4.67
CA ILE A 49 -0.62 16.91 5.28
C ILE A 49 -0.28 16.57 6.74
N LEU A 50 -1.26 16.10 7.51
CA LEU A 50 -1.02 15.69 8.91
C LEU A 50 -0.06 14.50 9.04
N ILE A 51 -0.16 13.52 8.14
CA ILE A 51 0.79 12.39 8.07
C ILE A 51 2.21 12.91 7.79
N ALA A 52 2.36 13.82 6.83
CA ALA A 52 3.65 14.42 6.49
C ALA A 52 4.24 15.19 7.70
N ASN A 53 3.44 16.01 8.38
CA ASN A 53 3.87 16.76 9.56
C ASN A 53 4.30 15.83 10.70
N LYS A 54 3.54 14.76 10.98
CA LYS A 54 3.89 13.74 11.97
C LYS A 54 5.19 13.00 11.61
N ARG A 55 5.43 12.72 10.33
CA ARG A 55 6.70 12.13 9.84
C ARG A 55 7.87 13.09 10.03
N ARG A 56 7.72 14.37 9.68
CA ARG A 56 8.74 15.42 9.90
C ARG A 56 9.10 15.57 11.38
N ALA A 57 8.10 15.64 12.26
CA ALA A 57 8.32 15.73 13.71
C ALA A 57 9.05 14.48 14.26
N ARG A 58 8.75 13.29 13.74
CA ARG A 58 9.49 12.06 14.09
C ARG A 58 10.96 12.15 13.68
N ALA A 59 11.25 12.55 12.44
CA ALA A 59 12.62 12.68 11.95
C ALA A 59 13.42 13.69 12.80
N LEU A 60 12.79 14.82 13.13
CA LEU A 60 13.37 15.83 14.01
C LEU A 60 13.67 15.28 15.42
N TYR A 61 12.73 14.54 16.02
CA TYR A 61 12.96 13.89 17.31
C TYR A 61 14.07 12.82 17.24
N GLN A 62 14.12 12.01 16.18
CA GLN A 62 15.16 10.99 16.00
C GLN A 62 16.56 11.60 15.92
N ARG A 63 16.68 12.74 15.24
CA ARG A 63 17.96 13.48 15.11
C ARG A 63 18.38 14.16 16.41
N SER A 64 17.45 14.85 17.08
CA SER A 64 17.77 15.73 18.21
C SER A 64 17.68 15.06 19.58
N ARG A 65 16.86 14.01 19.73
CA ARG A 65 16.51 13.34 20.99
C ARG A 65 15.97 14.26 22.12
N LEU A 66 15.56 15.49 21.80
CA LEU A 66 15.06 16.44 22.80
C LEU A 66 13.65 16.09 23.30
N PRO A 67 13.35 16.25 24.60
CA PRO A 67 12.02 15.99 25.16
C PRO A 67 10.89 16.84 24.54
N SER A 68 11.15 18.11 24.24
CA SER A 68 10.20 19.01 23.57
C SER A 68 9.78 18.48 22.20
N HIS A 69 10.73 17.96 21.42
CA HIS A 69 10.48 17.35 20.12
C HIS A 69 9.72 16.02 20.24
N LYS A 70 9.97 15.23 21.29
CA LYS A 70 9.19 14.04 21.62
C LYS A 70 7.73 14.40 21.88
N GLN A 71 7.48 15.42 22.70
CA GLN A 71 6.14 15.89 23.04
C GLN A 71 5.39 16.37 21.79
N ASN A 72 6.04 17.15 20.92
CA ASN A 72 5.47 17.59 19.65
C ASN A 72 5.07 16.39 18.76
N PHE A 73 5.99 15.44 18.57
CA PHE A 73 5.71 14.22 17.79
C PHE A 73 4.52 13.41 18.36
N ILE A 74 4.47 13.21 19.68
CA ILE A 74 3.38 12.47 20.34
C ILE A 74 2.05 13.21 20.18
N SER A 75 2.03 14.53 20.37
CA SER A 75 0.85 15.37 20.19
C SER A 75 0.28 15.23 18.77
N LEU A 76 1.13 15.37 17.76
CA LEU A 76 0.75 15.19 16.35
C LEU A 76 0.25 13.77 16.06
N ALA A 77 0.88 12.74 16.64
CA ALA A 77 0.44 11.36 16.48
C ALA A 77 -0.95 11.11 17.07
N ASN A 78 -1.23 11.66 18.26
CA ASN A 78 -2.52 11.53 18.93
C ASN A 78 -3.62 12.30 18.18
N SER A 79 -3.32 13.51 17.70
CA SER A 79 -4.24 14.29 16.88
C SER A 79 -4.61 13.55 15.59
N LEU A 80 -3.60 13.02 14.88
CA LEU A 80 -3.81 12.23 13.66
C LEU A 80 -4.66 10.98 13.93
N LYS A 81 -4.42 10.27 15.05
CA LYS A 81 -5.22 9.10 15.44
C LYS A 81 -6.71 9.47 15.59
N LYS A 82 -7.01 10.57 16.27
CA LYS A 82 -8.39 11.07 16.45
C LYS A 82 -9.05 11.42 15.11
N ILE A 83 -8.33 12.13 14.24
CA ILE A 83 -8.85 12.55 12.93
C ILE A 83 -9.15 11.34 12.02
N ILE A 84 -8.25 10.35 11.99
CA ILE A 84 -8.48 9.12 11.23
C ILE A 84 -9.70 8.36 11.77
N ALA A 85 -9.86 8.27 13.09
CA ALA A 85 -11.03 7.63 13.69
C ALA A 85 -12.34 8.34 13.30
N LYS A 86 -12.37 9.68 13.37
CA LYS A 86 -13.52 10.49 12.94
C LYS A 86 -13.84 10.29 11.45
N HIS A 87 -12.81 10.30 10.60
CA HIS A 87 -12.99 10.09 9.16
C HIS A 87 -13.56 8.70 8.84
N LYS A 88 -13.06 7.65 9.51
CA LYS A 88 -13.60 6.29 9.36
C LYS A 88 -15.06 6.19 9.82
N ASN A 89 -15.39 6.83 10.94
CA ASN A 89 -16.76 6.88 11.42
C ASN A 89 -17.68 7.59 10.42
N HIS A 90 -17.25 8.72 9.85
CA HIS A 90 -18.02 9.42 8.82
C HIS A 90 -18.27 8.56 7.58
N ILE A 91 -17.25 7.85 7.08
CA ILE A 91 -17.43 6.90 5.96
C ILE A 91 -18.47 5.84 6.32
N GLN A 92 -18.39 5.30 7.53
CA GLN A 92 -19.33 4.27 7.98
C GLN A 92 -20.76 4.81 8.11
N VAL A 93 -20.95 5.99 8.70
CA VAL A 93 -22.27 6.63 8.78
C VAL A 93 -22.82 6.89 7.39
N ASN A 94 -22.03 7.47 6.50
CA ASN A 94 -22.45 7.74 5.12
C ASN A 94 -22.78 6.46 4.35
N TYR A 95 -22.04 5.37 4.59
CA TYR A 95 -22.38 4.07 4.03
C TYR A 95 -23.76 3.61 4.53
N LEU A 96 -23.98 3.65 5.85
CA LEU A 96 -25.21 3.24 6.51
C LEU A 96 -26.44 4.04 6.08
N THR A 97 -26.31 5.36 5.91
CA THR A 97 -27.42 6.23 5.46
C THR A 97 -27.80 6.01 4.01
N ASN A 98 -26.86 5.55 3.17
CA ASN A 98 -27.10 5.27 1.75
C ASN A 98 -27.44 3.80 1.48
N LEU A 99 -27.72 3.00 2.51
CA LEU A 99 -28.15 1.62 2.29
C LEU A 99 -29.54 1.57 1.66
N SER A 100 -29.65 0.80 0.58
CA SER A 100 -30.94 0.48 -0.01
C SER A 100 -31.77 -0.39 0.97
N PRO A 101 -33.10 -0.16 1.08
CA PRO A 101 -33.98 -0.87 2.02
C PRO A 101 -33.94 -2.40 1.94
N ASN A 102 -33.53 -2.96 0.79
CA ASN A 102 -33.55 -4.41 0.54
C ASN A 102 -32.37 -5.19 1.18
N LYS A 103 -31.45 -4.52 1.89
CA LYS A 103 -30.27 -5.17 2.50
C LYS A 103 -30.33 -5.04 4.02
N SER A 104 -30.20 -6.16 4.73
CA SER A 104 -30.19 -6.18 6.20
C SER A 104 -29.04 -5.35 6.77
N LEU A 105 -29.33 -4.54 7.79
CA LEU A 105 -28.33 -3.76 8.54
C LEU A 105 -27.24 -4.67 9.14
N TRP A 106 -27.59 -5.89 9.51
CA TRP A 106 -26.65 -6.88 10.04
C TRP A 106 -25.62 -7.33 8.99
N ASP A 107 -26.06 -7.57 7.76
CA ASP A 107 -25.17 -7.93 6.66
C ASP A 107 -24.27 -6.77 6.24
N ALA A 108 -24.77 -5.54 6.36
CA ALA A 108 -24.03 -4.31 6.10
C ALA A 108 -22.93 -4.05 7.14
N THR A 109 -23.19 -4.33 8.41
CA THR A 109 -22.30 -3.99 9.54
C THR A 109 -21.32 -5.10 9.93
N LYS A 110 -21.64 -6.39 9.68
CA LYS A 110 -20.77 -7.54 10.06
C LYS A 110 -19.40 -7.56 9.40
N LYS A 111 -19.22 -6.86 8.28
CA LYS A 111 -17.94 -6.76 7.53
C LYS A 111 -16.99 -5.71 8.09
N SER A 112 -17.42 -4.89 9.06
CA SER A 112 -16.52 -3.95 9.72
C SER A 112 -15.57 -4.72 10.65
N PRO A 113 -14.24 -4.53 10.55
CA PRO A 113 -13.31 -5.20 11.45
C PRO A 113 -13.60 -4.68 12.85
N LYS A 114 -13.96 -5.62 13.74
CA LYS A 114 -14.20 -5.40 15.16
C LYS A 114 -13.06 -4.54 15.71
N ASN A 115 -13.36 -3.33 16.15
CA ASN A 115 -12.42 -2.57 16.99
C ASN A 115 -12.16 -3.45 18.22
N ALA A 116 -10.97 -4.06 18.30
CA ALA A 116 -10.52 -4.71 19.51
C ALA A 116 -10.71 -3.72 20.67
N ALA A 117 -11.40 -4.18 21.70
CA ALA A 117 -11.94 -3.38 22.78
C ALA A 117 -11.00 -2.27 23.24
N LEU A 118 -11.53 -1.05 23.28
CA LEU A 118 -10.98 0.03 24.08
C LEU A 118 -11.15 -0.39 25.54
N ASN A 119 -10.13 -1.03 26.10
CA ASN A 119 -10.04 -1.28 27.53
C ASN A 119 -10.19 0.06 28.25
N THR A 120 -11.21 0.12 29.11
CA THR A 120 -11.46 1.15 30.13
C THR A 120 -11.94 0.36 31.35
N PRO A 121 -11.61 0.70 32.61
CA PRO A 121 -10.73 1.76 33.13
C PRO A 121 -9.28 1.30 33.41
#